data_AF-A4J7U6-F1
#
_entry.id   AF-A4J7U6-F1
#
_cell.length_a   1.000
_cell.length_b   1.000
_cell.length_c   1.000
_cell.angle_alpha   90.00
_cell.angle_beta   90.00
_cell.angle_gamma   90.00
#
_symmetry.space_group_name_H-M   'P 1'
#
loop_
_entity.id
_entity.type
_entity.pdbx_description
1 polymer ?
#
loop_
_entity_poly.entity_id
_entity_poly.type
_entity_poly.pdbx_seq_one_letter_code
_entity_poly.pdbx_strand_id
1 'polypeptide(L)'
;MIRKIKSGITALLISSLLTGCNFMQSPMELLKQPSMDVSQAEMKRAAEQFLPTGSQFTIPLKPSGTGSFRQADLDGDGSKELLAFYKNLQAGYEMGALILKKEDGKWQLQDHIKGLGQSIDYGDLQDVTGDKKPELLVGWSGADGYEKELEIYSFQDKKAKRIGQYTYNSFSTGDLDEDGKAELAVLFRNNKEIPSAELHLYQAVSGELKQTAKLEYEGGYPAGVVIGQASKDRKGIFVDIGEGAHSAVTQLVFLENNTLRNVFSQSRTFKPYSLPSEDVDKDGVMEIGIMYEPPGTEQMAMAEIPWVNRWYKWDGKDGLLPVLEEYSNYIFGYRFIIPQNWIGKFTVKEIEDNPEKGVEFDYIGKGKMPLAKLLTLHIVPQNKWQEQEKEFKKSQAPYIVLGEKGQMVFVGVFPEKENKLSGKPLQEYQELLLKQEQVKEQFEFISSPY
;
A
#
# COMPACT_ATOMS: atom_id res chain seq x y z
N MET A 1 13.68 10.40 -65.39
CA MET A 1 12.62 11.32 -65.89
C MET A 1 11.38 10.46 -66.18
N ILE A 2 10.22 10.79 -65.58
CA ILE A 2 8.83 10.40 -65.98
C ILE A 2 8.47 8.90 -65.80
N ARG A 3 7.67 8.52 -64.78
CA ARG A 3 6.17 8.38 -64.71
C ARG A 3 5.59 7.41 -65.76
N LYS A 4 4.57 6.58 -65.55
CA LYS A 4 3.73 6.08 -64.43
C LYS A 4 2.74 5.06 -65.11
N ILE A 5 2.33 4.00 -64.39
CA ILE A 5 0.93 3.48 -64.29
C ILE A 5 0.31 2.48 -65.32
N LYS A 6 -0.32 1.42 -64.74
CA LYS A 6 -1.47 0.54 -65.16
C LYS A 6 -1.22 -0.50 -66.27
N SER A 7 -1.82 -1.69 -66.34
CA SER A 7 -2.70 -2.55 -65.51
C SER A 7 -2.95 -3.83 -66.34
N GLY A 8 -3.24 -4.98 -65.70
CA GLY A 8 -3.79 -6.16 -66.38
C GLY A 8 -3.55 -7.44 -65.57
N ILE A 9 -4.42 -7.74 -64.59
CA ILE A 9 -5.50 -8.75 -64.68
C ILE A 9 -5.00 -10.12 -65.13
N THR A 10 -4.83 -11.02 -64.16
CA THR A 10 -5.10 -12.44 -64.35
C THR A 10 -5.77 -12.95 -63.07
N ALA A 11 -7.08 -12.94 -63.07
CA ALA A 11 -7.90 -13.71 -62.15
C ALA A 11 -8.21 -15.04 -62.83
N LEU A 12 -7.90 -16.17 -62.19
CA LEU A 12 -8.82 -17.29 -62.08
C LEU A 12 -8.27 -18.39 -61.15
N LEU A 13 -9.17 -18.88 -60.30
CA LEU A 13 -9.16 -20.17 -59.61
C LEU A 13 -8.02 -20.43 -58.61
N ILE A 14 -8.34 -20.25 -57.32
CA ILE A 14 -8.28 -21.28 -56.26
C ILE A 14 -9.19 -20.75 -55.15
N SER A 15 -10.48 -21.07 -55.23
CA SER A 15 -11.52 -20.70 -54.26
C SER A 15 -12.12 -21.94 -53.60
N SER A 16 -11.28 -22.90 -53.20
CA SER A 16 -11.77 -24.17 -52.62
C SER A 16 -10.75 -24.90 -51.73
N LEU A 17 -10.02 -24.20 -50.86
CA LEU A 17 -9.18 -24.82 -49.81
C LEU A 17 -9.19 -24.03 -48.47
N LEU A 18 -10.35 -23.51 -48.06
CA LEU A 18 -10.54 -23.01 -46.69
C LEU A 18 -11.80 -23.64 -46.07
N THR A 19 -11.79 -24.98 -45.93
CA THR A 19 -12.59 -25.65 -44.90
C THR A 19 -11.66 -25.93 -43.71
N GLY A 20 -11.24 -24.85 -43.03
CA GLY A 20 -10.74 -24.98 -41.67
C GLY A 20 -11.94 -25.29 -40.78
N CYS A 21 -12.07 -26.54 -40.34
CA CYS A 21 -13.02 -26.89 -39.30
C CYS A 21 -12.70 -26.05 -38.05
N ASN A 22 -13.55 -25.07 -37.79
CA ASN A 22 -13.66 -24.38 -36.52
C ASN A 22 -13.99 -25.41 -35.42
N PHE A 23 -12.98 -25.96 -34.76
CA PHE A 23 -13.11 -26.24 -33.33
C PHE A 23 -12.91 -24.90 -32.62
N MET A 24 -13.99 -24.12 -32.53
CA MET A 24 -14.06 -23.02 -31.56
C MET A 24 -14.06 -23.65 -30.17
N GLN A 25 -12.88 -23.75 -29.56
CA GLN A 25 -12.82 -23.82 -28.10
C GLN A 25 -13.37 -22.50 -27.57
N SER A 26 -14.39 -22.57 -26.71
CA SER A 26 -14.94 -21.36 -26.10
C SER A 26 -13.84 -20.65 -25.30
N PRO A 27 -13.82 -19.31 -25.24
CA PRO A 27 -12.84 -18.53 -24.46
C PRO A 27 -12.73 -18.92 -22.97
N MET A 28 -13.71 -19.68 -22.44
CA MET A 28 -13.71 -20.18 -21.06
C MET A 28 -12.70 -21.30 -20.77
N GLU A 29 -12.18 -22.01 -21.77
CA GLU A 29 -11.12 -23.03 -21.54
C GLU A 29 -9.70 -22.44 -21.49
N LEU A 30 -9.53 -21.17 -21.91
CA LEU A 30 -8.27 -20.42 -21.77
C LEU A 30 -8.12 -19.75 -20.39
N LEU A 31 -9.15 -19.81 -19.54
CA LEU A 31 -9.10 -19.46 -18.11
C LEU A 31 -8.58 -20.64 -17.29
N LYS A 32 -7.40 -21.15 -17.62
CA LYS A 32 -6.66 -21.99 -16.67
C LYS A 32 -6.14 -21.12 -15.52
N GLN A 33 -6.91 -21.04 -14.43
CA GLN A 33 -6.35 -21.11 -13.09
C GLN A 33 -6.74 -22.44 -12.42
N PRO A 34 -6.00 -23.55 -12.66
CA PRO A 34 -6.07 -24.74 -11.83
C PRO A 34 -4.72 -25.04 -11.16
N SER A 35 -3.65 -24.26 -11.38
CA SER A 35 -2.32 -24.53 -10.79
C SER A 35 -2.16 -23.92 -9.40
N MET A 36 -2.67 -22.70 -9.17
CA MET A 36 -2.58 -22.04 -7.85
C MET A 36 -3.45 -22.75 -6.80
N ASP A 37 -4.67 -23.13 -7.16
CA ASP A 37 -5.57 -23.86 -6.25
C ASP A 37 -5.07 -25.28 -5.93
N VAL A 38 -4.49 -25.99 -6.90
CA VAL A 38 -3.94 -27.33 -6.67
C VAL A 38 -2.72 -27.27 -5.76
N SER A 39 -1.82 -26.32 -5.97
CA SER A 39 -0.63 -26.13 -5.12
C SER A 39 -1.01 -25.75 -3.68
N GLN A 40 -1.98 -24.86 -3.50
CA GLN A 40 -2.52 -24.51 -2.18
C GLN A 40 -3.23 -25.69 -1.50
N ALA A 41 -4.00 -26.49 -2.25
CA ALA A 41 -4.65 -27.69 -1.71
C ALA A 41 -3.65 -28.76 -1.27
N GLU A 42 -2.55 -28.94 -2.00
CA GLU A 42 -1.46 -29.85 -1.61
C GLU A 42 -0.74 -29.38 -0.33
N MET A 43 -0.39 -28.09 -0.25
CA MET A 43 0.20 -27.49 0.95
C MET A 43 -0.71 -27.63 2.16
N LYS A 44 -2.01 -27.36 1.99
CA LYS A 44 -3.01 -27.53 3.03
C LYS A 44 -3.07 -28.98 3.53
N ARG A 45 -3.21 -29.95 2.62
CA ARG A 45 -3.26 -31.39 3.00
C ARG A 45 -1.98 -31.86 3.70
N ALA A 46 -0.82 -31.34 3.29
CA ALA A 46 0.44 -31.64 3.93
C ALA A 46 0.47 -31.14 5.39
N ALA A 47 0.06 -29.90 5.60
CA ALA A 47 0.08 -29.27 6.91
C ALA A 47 -1.04 -29.77 7.84
N GLU A 48 -2.20 -30.18 7.32
CA GLU A 48 -3.33 -30.70 8.10
C GLU A 48 -2.95 -31.90 8.97
N GLN A 49 -2.01 -32.73 8.51
CA GLN A 49 -1.55 -33.93 9.24
C GLN A 49 -0.78 -33.59 10.52
N PHE A 50 -0.21 -32.38 10.58
CA PHE A 50 0.61 -31.90 11.70
C PHE A 50 -0.06 -30.75 12.46
N LEU A 51 -1.27 -30.36 12.06
CA LEU A 51 -2.01 -29.27 12.68
C LEU A 51 -2.42 -29.66 14.11
N PRO A 52 -2.10 -28.83 15.14
CA PRO A 52 -2.49 -29.14 16.50
C PRO A 52 -4.00 -29.28 16.68
N THR A 53 -4.44 -30.17 17.57
CA THR A 53 -5.86 -30.35 17.89
C THR A 53 -6.52 -29.03 18.27
N GLY A 54 -7.71 -28.77 17.72
CA GLY A 54 -8.46 -27.54 17.99
C GLY A 54 -7.96 -26.31 17.23
N SER A 55 -7.00 -26.46 16.32
CA SER A 55 -6.45 -25.37 15.52
C SER A 55 -7.03 -25.29 14.11
N GLN A 56 -6.90 -24.12 13.50
CA GLN A 56 -7.17 -23.88 12.08
C GLN A 56 -6.06 -23.02 11.47
N PHE A 57 -5.86 -23.12 10.15
CA PHE A 57 -4.96 -22.21 9.46
C PHE A 57 -5.46 -20.76 9.53
N THR A 58 -4.53 -19.83 9.57
CA THR A 58 -4.81 -18.40 9.64
C THR A 58 -3.89 -17.63 8.70
N ILE A 59 -4.26 -16.40 8.35
CA ILE A 59 -3.49 -15.52 7.48
C ILE A 59 -2.86 -14.43 8.36
N PRO A 60 -1.54 -14.19 8.27
CA PRO A 60 -0.93 -13.00 8.87
C PRO A 60 -1.54 -11.72 8.29
N LEU A 61 -1.72 -10.69 9.13
CA LEU A 61 -2.32 -9.43 8.69
C LEU A 61 -1.38 -8.65 7.75
N LYS A 62 -0.06 -8.75 7.98
CA LYS A 62 0.99 -8.08 7.22
C LYS A 62 2.11 -9.04 6.81
N PRO A 63 2.80 -8.76 5.68
CA PRO A 63 2.40 -7.80 4.65
C PRO A 63 1.11 -8.25 3.93
N SER A 64 0.39 -7.32 3.29
CA SER A 64 -0.80 -7.67 2.51
C SER A 64 -0.48 -8.67 1.40
N GLY A 65 -1.38 -9.61 1.15
CA GLY A 65 -1.17 -10.70 0.19
C GLY A 65 -0.38 -11.89 0.75
N THR A 66 0.00 -11.86 2.02
CA THR A 66 0.51 -13.04 2.72
C THR A 66 -0.57 -14.11 2.80
N GLY A 67 -0.25 -15.33 2.37
CA GLY A 67 -1.15 -16.49 2.51
C GLY A 67 -0.89 -17.26 3.81
N SER A 68 -1.79 -18.18 4.14
CA SER A 68 -1.58 -19.11 5.28
C SER A 68 -0.41 -20.07 5.09
N PHE A 69 0.03 -20.27 3.84
CA PHE A 69 1.08 -21.20 3.46
C PHE A 69 2.14 -20.49 2.63
N ARG A 70 3.41 -20.78 2.88
CA ARG A 70 4.55 -20.30 2.08
C ARG A 70 5.57 -21.41 1.89
N GLN A 71 6.30 -21.36 0.77
CA GLN A 71 7.42 -22.26 0.52
C GLN A 71 8.70 -21.49 0.26
N ALA A 72 9.76 -21.83 0.98
CA ALA A 72 11.09 -21.25 0.83
C ALA A 72 12.15 -22.27 1.25
N ASP A 73 13.36 -22.12 0.73
CA ASP A 73 14.53 -22.87 1.16
C ASP A 73 15.09 -22.17 2.42
N LEU A 74 14.71 -22.67 3.60
CA LEU A 74 15.00 -22.05 4.90
C LEU A 74 16.36 -22.49 5.44
N ASP A 75 16.82 -23.71 5.13
CA ASP A 75 18.14 -24.20 5.57
C ASP A 75 19.25 -24.03 4.53
N GLY A 76 18.91 -23.68 3.29
CA GLY A 76 19.85 -23.42 2.20
C GLY A 76 20.34 -24.67 1.47
N ASP A 77 19.60 -25.78 1.55
CA ASP A 77 19.96 -27.04 0.89
C ASP A 77 19.41 -27.19 -0.55
N GLY A 78 18.68 -26.17 -1.04
CA GLY A 78 18.05 -26.13 -2.35
C GLY A 78 16.66 -26.75 -2.42
N SER A 79 16.19 -27.41 -1.36
CA SER A 79 14.84 -27.95 -1.23
C SER A 79 13.99 -27.01 -0.39
N LYS A 80 12.78 -26.68 -0.86
CA LYS A 80 11.90 -25.76 -0.12
C LYS A 80 11.17 -26.47 1.03
N GLU A 81 11.21 -25.86 2.20
CA GLU A 81 10.30 -26.13 3.30
C GLU A 81 8.94 -25.49 3.05
N LEU A 82 7.91 -26.07 3.67
CA LEU A 82 6.57 -25.50 3.77
C LEU A 82 6.38 -24.89 5.16
N LEU A 83 6.05 -23.60 5.18
CA LEU A 83 5.60 -22.85 6.33
C LEU A 83 4.07 -22.79 6.34
N ALA A 84 3.44 -23.11 7.47
CA ALA A 84 1.99 -23.00 7.64
C ALA A 84 1.62 -22.29 8.95
N PHE A 85 0.91 -21.17 8.85
CA PHE A 85 0.44 -20.39 9.99
C PHE A 85 -0.89 -20.91 10.51
N TYR A 86 -1.04 -21.00 11.83
CA TYR A 86 -2.26 -21.46 12.47
C TYR A 86 -2.61 -20.69 13.74
N LYS A 87 -3.87 -20.77 14.14
CA LYS A 87 -4.37 -20.34 15.45
C LYS A 87 -5.17 -21.45 16.13
N ASN A 88 -5.03 -21.56 17.44
CA ASN A 88 -5.76 -22.51 18.26
C ASN A 88 -7.09 -21.87 18.70
N LEU A 89 -8.20 -22.53 18.39
CA LEU A 89 -9.55 -22.04 18.74
C LEU A 89 -9.98 -22.45 20.15
N GLN A 90 -9.33 -23.46 20.74
CA GLN A 90 -9.63 -23.97 22.08
C GLN A 90 -8.78 -23.27 23.14
N ALA A 91 -7.48 -23.15 22.87
CA ALA A 91 -6.57 -22.29 23.62
C ALA A 91 -6.50 -20.94 22.91
N GLY A 92 -7.52 -20.09 23.11
CA GLY A 92 -7.80 -18.89 22.29
C GLY A 92 -6.71 -17.81 22.20
N TYR A 93 -5.55 -18.00 22.82
CA TYR A 93 -4.37 -17.15 22.73
C TYR A 93 -3.13 -17.86 22.15
N GLU A 94 -3.23 -19.13 21.79
CA GLU A 94 -2.12 -19.88 21.21
C GLU A 94 -2.17 -19.81 19.68
N MET A 95 -1.07 -19.37 19.09
CA MET A 95 -0.86 -19.36 17.64
C MET A 95 0.46 -20.02 17.32
N GLY A 96 0.73 -20.23 16.04
CA GLY A 96 2.03 -20.76 15.68
C GLY A 96 2.25 -20.90 14.19
N ALA A 97 3.41 -21.47 13.91
CA ALA A 97 3.84 -21.81 12.58
C ALA A 97 4.42 -23.24 12.57
N LEU A 98 4.01 -24.04 11.59
CA LEU A 98 4.57 -25.35 11.31
C LEU A 98 5.60 -25.22 10.20
N ILE A 99 6.75 -25.88 10.37
CA ILE A 99 7.79 -25.98 9.34
C ILE A 99 7.92 -27.45 8.94
N LEU A 100 7.66 -27.73 7.67
CA LEU A 100 7.63 -29.08 7.10
C LEU A 100 8.64 -29.19 5.96
N LYS A 101 9.33 -30.32 5.84
CA LYS A 101 10.21 -30.63 4.71
C LYS A 101 9.77 -31.92 4.05
N LYS A 102 9.94 -32.01 2.73
CA LYS A 102 9.61 -33.22 1.98
C LYS A 102 10.85 -34.12 1.92
N GLU A 103 10.81 -35.21 2.68
CA GLU A 103 11.85 -36.24 2.74
C GLU A 103 11.30 -37.55 2.17
N ASP A 104 12.02 -38.18 1.23
CA ASP A 104 11.59 -39.41 0.54
C ASP A 104 10.16 -39.35 -0.04
N GLY A 105 9.79 -38.18 -0.56
CA GLY A 105 8.48 -37.94 -1.16
C GLY A 105 7.34 -37.69 -0.15
N LYS A 106 7.62 -37.69 1.15
CA LYS A 106 6.62 -37.47 2.22
C LYS A 106 6.95 -36.20 3.00
N TRP A 107 5.91 -35.47 3.39
CA TRP A 107 6.07 -34.32 4.29
C TRP A 107 6.36 -34.81 5.71
N GLN A 108 7.39 -34.23 6.33
CA GLN A 108 7.77 -34.47 7.71
C GLN A 108 7.85 -33.15 8.46
N LEU A 109 7.32 -33.13 9.68
CA LEU A 109 7.46 -32.00 10.59
C LEU A 109 8.92 -31.85 11.02
N GLN A 110 9.50 -30.69 10.73
CA GLN A 110 10.84 -30.32 11.15
C GLN A 110 10.76 -29.61 12.50
N ASP A 111 9.95 -28.54 12.56
CA ASP A 111 9.76 -27.78 13.79
C ASP A 111 8.39 -27.13 13.91
N HIS A 112 8.10 -26.71 15.12
CA HIS A 112 6.82 -26.13 15.52
C HIS A 112 7.03 -24.91 16.41
N ILE A 113 6.80 -23.72 15.86
CA ILE A 113 6.86 -22.46 16.59
C ILE A 113 5.49 -22.19 17.22
N LYS A 114 5.51 -21.79 18.49
CA LYS A 114 4.32 -21.37 19.22
C LYS A 114 4.49 -19.95 19.73
N GLY A 115 3.49 -19.12 19.48
CA GLY A 115 3.39 -17.75 19.95
C GLY A 115 2.13 -17.54 20.78
N LEU A 116 2.13 -16.45 21.55
CA LEU A 116 0.97 -16.01 22.33
C LEU A 116 0.40 -14.73 21.71
N GLY A 117 -0.90 -14.72 21.42
CA GLY A 117 -1.59 -13.57 20.83
C GLY A 117 -3.02 -13.89 20.42
N GLN A 118 -3.76 -12.88 19.98
CA GLN A 118 -5.10 -12.99 19.37
C GLN A 118 -5.07 -12.90 17.84
N SER A 119 -3.97 -12.46 17.26
CA SER A 119 -3.69 -12.54 15.82
C SER A 119 -2.19 -12.64 15.52
N ILE A 120 -1.88 -13.08 14.30
CA ILE A 120 -0.54 -12.96 13.71
C ILE A 120 -0.55 -11.64 12.94
N ASP A 121 0.04 -10.60 13.52
CA ASP A 121 0.12 -9.26 12.93
C ASP A 121 1.04 -9.27 11.70
N TYR A 122 2.15 -9.99 11.78
CA TYR A 122 3.16 -10.04 10.72
C TYR A 122 3.64 -11.47 10.50
N GLY A 123 3.85 -11.86 9.24
CA GLY A 123 4.43 -13.16 8.89
C GLY A 123 5.10 -13.11 7.53
N ASP A 124 6.43 -13.02 7.51
CA ASP A 124 7.20 -12.97 6.26
C ASP A 124 8.55 -13.68 6.40
N LEU A 125 9.21 -13.90 5.26
CA LEU A 125 10.50 -14.58 5.15
C LEU A 125 11.51 -13.64 4.50
N GLN A 126 12.59 -13.29 5.22
CA GLN A 126 13.58 -12.31 4.78
C GLN A 126 14.97 -12.67 5.31
N ASP A 127 15.99 -12.50 4.49
CA ASP A 127 17.40 -12.63 4.93
C ASP A 127 17.78 -11.37 5.72
N VAL A 128 17.80 -11.49 7.05
CA VAL A 128 18.18 -10.41 7.96
C VAL A 128 19.52 -10.68 8.65
N THR A 129 20.12 -11.84 8.38
CA THR A 129 21.46 -12.19 8.89
C THR A 129 22.57 -12.00 7.85
N GLY A 130 22.20 -11.84 6.57
CA GLY A 130 23.11 -11.68 5.43
C GLY A 130 23.76 -12.99 4.97
N ASP A 131 23.22 -14.14 5.35
CA ASP A 131 23.78 -15.45 5.03
C ASP A 131 23.18 -16.10 3.77
N LYS A 132 22.29 -15.36 3.07
CA LYS A 132 21.52 -15.77 1.89
C LYS A 132 20.40 -16.78 2.17
N LYS A 133 20.09 -17.05 3.43
CA LYS A 133 18.94 -17.83 3.85
C LYS A 133 17.90 -16.89 4.46
N PRO A 134 16.62 -17.12 4.21
CA PRO A 134 15.58 -16.31 4.82
C PRO A 134 15.36 -16.72 6.28
N GLU A 135 15.35 -15.74 7.18
CA GLU A 135 14.75 -15.87 8.50
C GLU A 135 13.23 -15.73 8.41
N LEU A 136 12.54 -16.38 9.35
CA LEU A 136 11.11 -16.18 9.59
C LEU A 136 10.90 -15.06 10.60
N LEU A 137 10.22 -13.99 10.16
CA LEU A 137 9.77 -12.89 10.99
C LEU A 137 8.29 -13.10 11.33
N VAL A 138 7.96 -13.23 12.61
CA VAL A 138 6.57 -13.39 13.07
C VAL A 138 6.23 -12.33 14.11
N GLY A 139 5.23 -11.52 13.81
CA GLY A 139 4.66 -10.54 14.73
C GLY A 139 3.41 -11.10 15.40
N TRP A 140 3.43 -11.23 16.72
CA TRP A 140 2.27 -11.60 17.53
C TRP A 140 1.59 -10.34 18.06
N SER A 141 0.26 -10.28 17.96
CA SER A 141 -0.53 -9.18 18.53
C SER A 141 -1.56 -9.71 19.51
N GLY A 142 -1.65 -9.06 20.67
CA GLY A 142 -2.76 -9.21 21.60
C GLY A 142 -4.04 -8.53 21.11
N ALA A 143 -5.01 -8.37 22.02
CA ALA A 143 -6.18 -7.53 21.77
C ALA A 143 -5.76 -6.05 21.55
N ASP A 144 -6.67 -5.21 21.08
CA ASP A 144 -6.40 -3.79 20.87
C ASP A 144 -5.84 -3.13 22.14
N GLY A 145 -4.74 -2.39 21.98
CA GLY A 145 -4.04 -1.70 23.08
C GLY A 145 -2.97 -2.51 23.81
N TYR A 146 -2.77 -3.79 23.47
CA TYR A 146 -1.64 -4.57 23.95
C TYR A 146 -0.41 -4.40 23.06
N GLU A 147 0.77 -4.53 23.66
CA GLU A 147 2.05 -4.49 22.96
C GLU A 147 2.18 -5.67 21.99
N LYS A 148 2.72 -5.41 20.80
CA LYS A 148 3.03 -6.45 19.81
C LYS A 148 4.46 -6.94 20.01
N GLU A 149 4.69 -8.21 19.76
CA GLU A 149 5.99 -8.86 19.90
C GLU A 149 6.43 -9.43 18.55
N LEU A 150 7.57 -8.99 18.04
CA LEU A 150 8.22 -9.51 16.85
C LEU A 150 9.24 -10.55 17.27
N GLU A 151 9.11 -11.77 16.78
CA GLU A 151 10.09 -12.84 16.96
C GLU A 151 10.70 -13.22 15.60
N ILE A 152 12.02 -13.37 15.59
CA ILE A 152 12.80 -13.67 14.38
C ILE A 152 13.51 -15.00 14.57
N TYR A 153 13.34 -15.91 13.61
CA TYR A 153 13.86 -17.27 13.66
C TYR A 153 14.75 -17.56 12.46
N SER A 154 15.97 -18.02 12.73
CA SER A 154 16.83 -18.64 11.73
C SER A 154 16.64 -20.16 11.78
N PHE A 155 16.68 -20.82 10.62
CA PHE A 155 16.42 -22.25 10.51
C PHE A 155 17.71 -23.04 10.24
N GLN A 156 18.07 -23.92 11.17
CA GLN A 156 19.26 -24.74 11.07
C GLN A 156 19.02 -26.10 11.76
N ASP A 157 19.57 -27.18 11.20
CA ASP A 157 19.50 -28.53 11.77
C ASP A 157 18.06 -28.96 12.11
N LYS A 158 17.13 -28.70 11.18
CA LYS A 158 15.68 -28.98 11.32
C LYS A 158 14.99 -28.19 12.44
N LYS A 159 15.62 -27.13 12.96
CA LYS A 159 15.10 -26.32 14.07
C LYS A 159 15.06 -24.83 13.75
N ALA A 160 13.96 -24.20 14.15
CA ALA A 160 13.81 -22.76 14.16
C ALA A 160 14.41 -22.19 15.45
N LYS A 161 15.61 -21.64 15.36
CA LYS A 161 16.28 -20.97 16.48
C LYS A 161 15.88 -19.49 16.49
N ARG A 162 15.28 -19.03 17.59
CA ARG A 162 14.99 -17.59 17.77
C ARG A 162 16.30 -16.82 17.91
N ILE A 163 16.50 -15.81 17.06
CA ILE A 163 17.68 -14.94 17.02
C ILE A 163 17.36 -13.47 17.38
N GLY A 164 16.07 -13.14 17.52
CA GLY A 164 15.61 -11.81 17.90
C GLY A 164 14.20 -11.85 18.51
N GLN A 165 13.95 -10.95 19.46
CA GLN A 165 12.63 -10.72 20.05
C GLN A 165 12.51 -9.23 20.42
N TYR A 166 11.47 -8.57 19.92
CA TYR A 166 11.31 -7.11 20.06
C TYR A 166 9.85 -6.72 20.27
N THR A 167 9.60 -5.91 21.29
CA THR A 167 8.34 -5.18 21.40
C THR A 167 8.28 -4.10 20.32
N TYR A 168 7.16 -3.97 19.61
CA TYR A 168 7.04 -3.00 18.52
C TYR A 168 5.64 -2.38 18.38
N ASN A 169 5.61 -1.15 17.89
CA ASN A 169 4.43 -0.54 17.29
C ASN A 169 4.49 -0.64 15.76
N SER A 170 5.68 -0.43 15.19
CA SER A 170 5.98 -0.60 13.78
C SER A 170 7.45 -1.03 13.62
N PHE A 171 7.78 -1.73 12.55
CA PHE A 171 9.16 -2.04 12.20
C PHE A 171 9.33 -2.09 10.68
N SER A 172 10.57 -1.92 10.23
CA SER A 172 10.95 -2.06 8.84
C SER A 172 12.33 -2.68 8.73
N THR A 173 12.52 -3.48 7.69
CA THR A 173 13.78 -4.11 7.35
C THR A 173 14.29 -3.56 6.02
N GLY A 174 15.60 -3.43 5.89
CA GLY A 174 16.22 -2.97 4.65
C GLY A 174 17.70 -2.72 4.84
N ASP A 175 18.46 -2.91 3.76
CA ASP A 175 19.90 -2.64 3.69
C ASP A 175 20.16 -1.13 3.70
N LEU A 176 20.13 -0.52 4.88
CA LEU A 176 20.15 0.92 5.13
C LEU A 176 21.54 1.51 4.87
N ASP A 177 22.61 0.79 5.22
CA ASP A 177 23.99 1.24 5.02
C ASP A 177 24.65 0.71 3.73
N GLU A 178 23.90 -0.04 2.93
CA GLU A 178 24.32 -0.56 1.62
C GLU A 178 25.51 -1.53 1.70
N ASP A 179 25.69 -2.22 2.84
CA ASP A 179 26.69 -3.29 3.01
C ASP A 179 26.22 -4.65 2.45
N GLY A 180 24.96 -4.73 2.00
CA GLY A 180 24.33 -5.92 1.44
C GLY A 180 23.63 -6.80 2.47
N LYS A 181 23.50 -6.35 3.72
CA LYS A 181 22.72 -7.00 4.78
C LYS A 181 21.59 -6.09 5.21
N ALA A 182 20.45 -6.67 5.56
CA ALA A 182 19.34 -5.86 6.04
C ALA A 182 19.55 -5.43 7.50
N GLU A 183 19.34 -4.15 7.77
CA GLU A 183 19.05 -3.64 9.10
C GLU A 183 17.60 -3.91 9.48
N LEU A 184 17.33 -4.01 10.79
CA LEU A 184 16.00 -3.96 11.37
C LEU A 184 15.82 -2.66 12.16
N ALA A 185 14.94 -1.79 11.69
CA ALA A 185 14.49 -0.60 12.41
C ALA A 185 13.19 -0.92 13.16
N VAL A 186 13.22 -0.85 14.49
CA VAL A 186 12.06 -1.07 15.37
C VAL A 186 11.64 0.23 16.02
N LEU A 187 10.38 0.63 15.82
CA LEU A 187 9.77 1.77 16.45
C LEU A 187 8.75 1.29 17.50
N PHE A 188 8.93 1.73 18.75
CA PHE A 188 8.06 1.35 19.85
C PHE A 188 7.84 2.49 20.84
N ARG A 189 6.79 2.36 21.64
CA ARG A 189 6.47 3.33 22.69
C ARG A 189 7.15 2.93 23.99
N ASN A 190 7.97 3.82 24.54
CA ASN A 190 8.47 3.66 25.89
C ASN A 190 7.45 4.21 26.90
N ASN A 191 6.90 3.34 27.74
CA ASN A 191 5.90 3.69 28.75
C ASN A 191 6.50 4.05 30.12
N LYS A 192 7.69 4.69 30.15
CA LYS A 192 8.28 5.31 31.36
C LYS A 192 7.38 6.45 31.89
N GLU A 193 7.80 7.07 33.00
CA GLU A 193 7.06 8.19 33.63
C GLU A 193 6.64 9.29 32.65
N ILE A 194 7.46 9.56 31.63
CA ILE A 194 7.10 10.38 30.47
C ILE A 194 7.10 9.45 29.25
N PRO A 195 5.93 9.17 28.64
CA PRO A 195 5.87 8.35 27.44
C PRO A 195 6.65 8.99 26.28
N SER A 196 7.48 8.20 25.61
CA SER A 196 8.26 8.63 24.44
C SER A 196 8.17 7.60 23.31
N ALA A 197 8.40 8.03 22.08
CA ALA A 197 8.69 7.11 20.98
C ALA A 197 10.20 6.85 20.92
N GLU A 198 10.60 5.59 20.74
CA GLU A 198 12.00 5.19 20.57
C GLU A 198 12.17 4.39 19.27
N LEU A 199 13.15 4.80 18.47
CA LEU A 199 13.62 4.09 17.29
C LEU A 199 14.91 3.35 17.64
N HIS A 200 14.91 2.04 17.50
CA HIS A 200 16.09 1.19 17.65
C HIS A 200 16.49 0.59 16.31
N LEU A 201 17.79 0.58 16.02
CA LEU A 201 18.37 -0.09 14.85
C LEU A 201 19.15 -1.32 15.29
N TYR A 202 18.88 -2.45 14.65
CA TYR A 202 19.55 -3.72 14.88
C TYR A 202 20.25 -4.19 13.60
N GLN A 203 21.46 -4.74 13.77
CA GLN A 203 22.27 -5.31 12.69
C GLN A 203 22.72 -6.73 13.04
N ALA A 204 22.91 -7.55 12.01
CA ALA A 204 23.41 -8.90 12.16
C ALA A 204 24.90 -8.93 12.56
N VAL A 205 25.19 -9.50 13.74
CA VAL A 205 26.54 -9.70 14.25
C VAL A 205 26.68 -11.15 14.71
N SER A 206 27.45 -11.94 13.97
CA SER A 206 27.68 -13.37 14.25
C SER A 206 26.39 -14.21 14.29
N GLY A 207 25.43 -13.93 13.39
CA GLY A 207 24.17 -14.67 13.28
C GLY A 207 23.10 -14.26 14.31
N GLU A 208 23.33 -13.20 15.07
CA GLU A 208 22.36 -12.63 16.01
C GLU A 208 22.15 -11.15 15.70
N LEU A 209 20.95 -10.64 15.98
CA LEU A 209 20.61 -9.24 15.76
C LEU A 209 20.96 -8.40 17.01
N LYS A 210 21.92 -7.50 16.87
CA LYS A 210 22.40 -6.63 17.96
C LYS A 210 22.00 -5.19 17.71
N GLN A 211 21.56 -4.51 18.76
CA GLN A 211 21.25 -3.08 18.68
C GLN A 211 22.55 -2.29 18.45
N THR A 212 22.62 -1.53 17.37
CA THR A 212 23.79 -0.72 17.00
C THR A 212 23.57 0.77 17.15
N ALA A 213 22.33 1.23 17.03
CA ALA A 213 21.98 2.63 17.23
C ALA A 213 20.58 2.78 17.81
N LYS A 214 20.29 3.96 18.36
CA LYS A 214 18.96 4.36 18.80
C LYS A 214 18.76 5.87 18.70
N LEU A 215 17.49 6.28 18.58
CA LEU A 215 17.05 7.65 18.64
C LEU A 215 15.77 7.74 19.46
N GLU A 216 15.74 8.62 20.44
CA GLU A 216 14.58 8.89 21.29
C GLU A 216 13.93 10.19 20.85
N TYR A 217 12.59 10.22 20.84
CA TYR A 217 11.82 11.40 20.54
C TYR A 217 11.17 11.96 21.80
N GLU A 218 11.14 13.29 21.92
CA GLU A 218 10.48 13.95 23.02
C GLU A 218 8.95 13.79 22.89
N GLY A 219 8.39 12.83 23.62
CA GLY A 219 6.96 12.52 23.55
C GLY A 219 6.54 11.81 22.26
N GLY A 220 5.24 11.82 22.02
CA GLY A 220 4.62 11.29 20.80
C GLY A 220 4.24 9.81 20.84
N TYR A 221 3.37 9.44 19.91
CA TYR A 221 2.88 8.08 19.72
C TYR A 221 3.49 7.48 18.47
N PRO A 222 4.27 6.40 18.55
CA PRO A 222 4.86 5.79 17.37
C PRO A 222 3.77 5.25 16.44
N ALA A 223 3.80 5.67 15.17
CA ALA A 223 2.81 5.31 14.17
C ALA A 223 3.39 4.39 13.08
N GLY A 224 4.50 4.79 12.46
CA GLY A 224 5.07 4.09 11.31
C GLY A 224 6.57 4.23 11.23
N VAL A 225 7.24 3.20 10.71
CA VAL A 225 8.66 3.27 10.34
C VAL A 225 8.88 2.55 9.02
N VAL A 226 9.63 3.17 8.11
CA VAL A 226 9.99 2.60 6.81
C VAL A 226 11.46 2.91 6.51
N ILE A 227 12.24 1.89 6.19
CA ILE A 227 13.55 2.05 5.55
C ILE A 227 13.30 2.18 4.04
N GLY A 228 13.76 3.27 3.44
CA GLY A 228 13.52 3.55 2.02
C GLY A 228 14.51 4.55 1.44
N GLN A 229 14.45 4.75 0.13
CA GLN A 229 15.29 5.73 -0.54
C GLN A 229 14.82 7.15 -0.22
N ALA A 230 15.67 7.95 0.41
CA ALA A 230 15.44 9.38 0.63
C ALA A 230 15.88 10.22 -0.58
N SER A 231 16.77 9.67 -1.40
CA SER A 231 17.17 10.19 -2.70
C SER A 231 17.66 9.00 -3.55
N LYS A 232 18.01 9.23 -4.82
CA LYS A 232 18.52 8.16 -5.70
C LYS A 232 19.77 7.45 -5.18
N ASP A 233 20.56 8.15 -4.38
CA ASP A 233 21.88 7.71 -3.93
C ASP A 233 21.97 7.58 -2.40
N ARG A 234 20.83 7.64 -1.69
CA ARG A 234 20.84 7.60 -0.23
C ARG A 234 19.55 7.05 0.36
N LYS A 235 19.67 5.98 1.13
CA LYS A 235 18.61 5.43 1.98
C LYS A 235 18.53 6.17 3.31
N GLY A 236 17.33 6.19 3.88
CA GLY A 236 17.04 6.73 5.19
C GLY A 236 15.88 5.99 5.84
N ILE A 237 15.61 6.35 7.09
CA ILE A 237 14.49 5.84 7.86
C ILE A 237 13.44 6.95 7.97
N PHE A 238 12.26 6.70 7.44
CA PHE A 238 11.08 7.56 7.60
C PHE A 238 10.33 7.11 8.84
N VAL A 239 10.14 8.03 9.79
CA VAL A 239 9.57 7.72 11.10
C VAL A 239 8.37 8.61 11.36
N ASP A 240 7.18 8.02 11.38
CA ASP A 240 5.94 8.72 11.65
C ASP A 240 5.61 8.65 13.14
N ILE A 241 5.40 9.83 13.73
CA ILE A 241 5.12 10.01 15.16
C ILE A 241 3.87 10.86 15.28
N GLY A 242 2.84 10.34 15.95
CA GLY A 242 1.66 11.09 16.34
C GLY A 242 1.98 12.09 17.45
N GLU A 243 1.51 13.32 17.30
CA GLU A 243 1.59 14.39 18.30
C GLU A 243 0.17 14.71 18.79
N GLY A 244 -0.16 14.31 20.02
CA GLY A 244 -1.52 14.47 20.53
C GLY A 244 -2.52 13.51 19.89
N ALA A 245 -3.80 13.92 19.84
CA ALA A 245 -4.89 13.05 19.41
C ALA A 245 -5.09 12.94 17.90
N HIS A 246 -4.57 13.90 17.13
CA HIS A 246 -4.86 14.00 15.69
C HIS A 246 -3.61 14.27 14.86
N SER A 247 -2.73 15.19 15.27
CA SER A 247 -1.55 15.56 14.50
C SER A 247 -0.48 14.48 14.45
N ALA A 248 0.40 14.59 13.46
CA ALA A 248 1.59 13.76 13.32
C ALA A 248 2.73 14.53 12.67
N VAL A 249 3.93 13.99 12.78
CA VAL A 249 5.15 14.45 12.11
C VAL A 249 5.84 13.25 11.47
N THR A 250 6.51 13.48 10.34
CA THR A 250 7.40 12.48 9.73
C THR A 250 8.84 12.94 9.90
N GLN A 251 9.66 12.15 10.56
CA GLN A 251 11.09 12.39 10.66
C GLN A 251 11.81 11.63 9.55
N LEU A 252 12.87 12.22 9.00
CA LEU A 252 13.79 11.52 8.11
C LEU A 252 15.11 11.37 8.86
N VAL A 253 15.50 10.12 9.09
CA VAL A 253 16.64 9.78 9.94
C VAL A 253 17.69 9.07 9.10
N PHE A 254 18.94 9.52 9.18
CA PHE A 254 20.08 8.85 8.58
C PHE A 254 20.96 8.19 9.64
N LEU A 255 21.57 7.06 9.25
CA LEU A 255 22.66 6.46 9.99
C LEU A 255 23.98 7.12 9.57
N GLU A 256 24.63 7.82 10.49
CA GLU A 256 25.92 8.49 10.25
C GLU A 256 26.90 8.11 11.37
N ASN A 257 28.00 7.42 11.02
CA ASN A 257 28.99 6.94 11.98
C ASN A 257 28.34 6.16 13.15
N ASN A 258 27.48 5.20 12.84
CA ASN A 258 26.69 4.40 13.81
C ASN A 258 25.79 5.23 14.74
N THR A 259 25.44 6.45 14.35
CA THR A 259 24.52 7.32 15.10
C THR A 259 23.33 7.67 14.23
N LEU A 260 22.12 7.54 14.78
CA LEU A 260 20.90 7.99 14.11
C LEU A 260 20.76 9.51 14.25
N ARG A 261 20.59 10.22 13.13
CA ARG A 261 20.44 11.68 13.09
C ARG A 261 19.24 12.07 12.24
N ASN A 262 18.41 12.91 12.82
CA ASN A 262 17.25 13.46 12.15
C ASN A 262 17.66 14.65 11.26
N VAL A 263 17.07 14.71 10.07
CA VAL A 263 17.33 15.71 9.04
C VAL A 263 16.55 17.00 9.31
N PHE A 264 15.30 16.87 9.74
CA PHE A 264 14.38 18.01 9.84
C PHE A 264 14.24 18.52 11.27
N SER A 265 13.90 19.80 11.39
CA SER A 265 13.23 20.31 12.59
C SER A 265 11.77 19.83 12.61
N GLN A 266 11.25 19.50 13.80
CA GLN A 266 9.91 18.91 13.99
C GLN A 266 8.77 19.67 13.27
N SER A 267 8.86 20.99 13.11
CA SER A 267 7.81 21.80 12.48
C SER A 267 7.65 21.63 10.97
N ARG A 268 8.63 21.04 10.26
CA ARG A 268 8.63 21.07 8.78
C ARG A 268 7.68 20.06 8.16
N THR A 269 7.48 18.94 8.82
CA THR A 269 6.69 17.80 8.32
C THR A 269 5.41 17.57 9.13
N PHE A 270 5.06 18.55 9.97
CA PHE A 270 3.83 18.57 10.75
C PHE A 270 2.61 18.45 9.83
N LYS A 271 1.67 17.62 10.26
CA LYS A 271 0.42 17.35 9.55
C LYS A 271 -0.73 17.14 10.54
N PRO A 272 -1.95 17.57 10.17
CA PRO A 272 -3.14 17.51 11.01
C PRO A 272 -3.62 16.07 11.28
N TYR A 273 -3.28 15.14 10.40
CA TYR A 273 -3.51 13.71 10.56
C TYR A 273 -2.27 12.92 10.14
N SER A 274 -2.16 11.69 10.61
CA SER A 274 -1.15 10.75 10.14
C SER A 274 -1.29 10.56 8.62
N LEU A 275 -0.15 10.50 7.95
CA LEU A 275 -0.03 10.20 6.52
C LEU A 275 1.35 9.58 6.31
N PRO A 276 1.42 8.24 6.18
CA PRO A 276 2.70 7.56 6.01
C PRO A 276 3.44 8.01 4.76
N SER A 277 4.77 7.95 4.80
CA SER A 277 5.59 8.19 3.60
C SER A 277 5.38 7.07 2.57
N GLU A 278 5.35 7.43 1.30
CA GLU A 278 5.11 6.52 0.17
C GLU A 278 5.87 7.01 -1.07
N ASP A 279 6.38 6.11 -1.91
CA ASP A 279 6.82 6.41 -3.28
C ASP A 279 5.58 6.55 -4.18
N VAL A 280 4.98 7.74 -4.17
CA VAL A 280 3.70 8.01 -4.82
C VAL A 280 3.84 8.20 -6.32
N ASP A 281 5.00 8.69 -6.79
CA ASP A 281 5.29 8.87 -8.21
C ASP A 281 6.03 7.67 -8.86
N LYS A 282 6.34 6.64 -8.06
CA LYS A 282 6.91 5.35 -8.47
C LYS A 282 8.29 5.50 -9.11
N ASP A 283 9.07 6.50 -8.70
CA ASP A 283 10.43 6.72 -9.18
C ASP A 283 11.50 6.06 -8.31
N GLY A 284 11.09 5.36 -7.26
CA GLY A 284 11.94 4.66 -6.32
C GLY A 284 12.47 5.53 -5.19
N VAL A 285 12.07 6.79 -5.08
CA VAL A 285 12.34 7.68 -3.93
C VAL A 285 11.05 7.85 -3.13
N MET A 286 11.16 7.94 -1.81
CA MET A 286 10.03 8.10 -0.92
C MET A 286 9.62 9.57 -0.79
N GLU A 287 8.31 9.83 -0.84
CA GLU A 287 7.73 11.14 -0.55
C GLU A 287 7.17 11.20 0.87
N ILE A 288 7.29 12.38 1.47
CA ILE A 288 6.66 12.74 2.73
C ILE A 288 5.35 13.46 2.42
N GLY A 289 4.24 12.86 2.85
CA GLY A 289 2.91 13.45 2.69
C GLY A 289 2.62 14.50 3.77
N ILE A 290 2.00 15.62 3.39
CA ILE A 290 1.47 16.64 4.30
C ILE A 290 0.08 17.00 3.83
N MET A 291 -0.87 17.09 4.76
CA MET A 291 -2.24 17.49 4.44
C MET A 291 -2.38 19.01 4.54
N TYR A 292 -3.14 19.61 3.62
CA TYR A 292 -3.55 21.00 3.73
C TYR A 292 -5.05 21.15 3.56
N GLU A 293 -5.56 22.20 4.17
CA GLU A 293 -6.97 22.57 4.13
C GLU A 293 -7.32 23.19 2.77
N PRO A 294 -8.26 22.63 1.99
CA PRO A 294 -8.68 23.23 0.72
C PRO A 294 -9.30 24.62 0.91
N PRO A 295 -9.17 25.54 -0.08
CA PRO A 295 -9.77 26.87 0.03
C PRO A 295 -11.30 26.81 0.19
N GLY A 296 -11.87 27.57 1.13
CA GLY A 296 -13.32 27.63 1.33
C GLY A 296 -13.86 26.68 2.41
N THR A 297 -12.99 25.91 3.09
CA THR A 297 -13.38 25.03 4.20
C THR A 297 -13.07 25.61 5.58
N GLU A 298 -12.64 26.88 5.69
CA GLU A 298 -12.07 27.48 6.91
C GLU A 298 -13.01 27.54 8.12
N GLN A 299 -14.29 27.22 7.92
CA GLN A 299 -15.32 27.18 8.95
C GLN A 299 -15.77 25.77 9.30
N MET A 300 -15.25 24.74 8.62
CA MET A 300 -15.60 23.34 8.85
C MET A 300 -14.90 22.83 10.11
N ALA A 301 -15.52 21.85 10.76
CA ALA A 301 -14.82 21.11 11.81
C ALA A 301 -13.67 20.31 11.18
N MET A 302 -12.57 20.16 11.90
CA MET A 302 -11.37 19.45 11.43
C MET A 302 -11.66 18.06 10.82
N ALA A 303 -12.63 17.33 11.40
CA ALA A 303 -13.05 16.01 10.97
C ALA A 303 -13.92 16.00 9.69
N GLU A 304 -14.49 17.14 9.31
CA GLU A 304 -15.33 17.32 8.12
C GLU A 304 -14.56 17.94 6.95
N ILE A 305 -13.34 18.43 7.18
CA ILE A 305 -12.51 19.02 6.13
C ILE A 305 -12.11 17.91 5.14
N PRO A 306 -12.38 18.07 3.83
CA PRO A 306 -11.92 17.15 2.79
C PRO A 306 -10.44 17.37 2.50
N TRP A 307 -9.57 16.95 3.41
CA TRP A 307 -8.13 17.18 3.35
C TRP A 307 -7.52 16.75 2.01
N VAL A 308 -6.67 17.60 1.45
CA VAL A 308 -5.88 17.28 0.26
C VAL A 308 -4.45 16.99 0.71
N ASN A 309 -3.92 15.88 0.21
CA ASN A 309 -2.55 15.45 0.45
C ASN A 309 -1.62 16.13 -0.54
N ARG A 310 -0.52 16.66 -0.05
CA ARG A 310 0.59 17.15 -0.87
C ARG A 310 1.84 16.38 -0.50
N TRP A 311 2.49 15.84 -1.52
CA TRP A 311 3.63 14.95 -1.38
C TRP A 311 4.92 15.68 -1.74
N TYR A 312 5.98 15.40 -0.98
CA TYR A 312 7.26 16.09 -1.10
C TYR A 312 8.44 15.14 -1.08
N LYS A 313 9.43 15.39 -1.94
CA LYS A 313 10.77 14.79 -1.86
C LYS A 313 11.67 15.61 -0.95
N TRP A 314 12.62 14.95 -0.31
CA TRP A 314 13.71 15.63 0.39
C TRP A 314 14.60 16.38 -0.61
N ASP A 315 15.02 17.61 -0.27
CA ASP A 315 15.83 18.46 -1.15
C ASP A 315 17.35 18.16 -1.11
N GLY A 316 17.76 17.17 -0.33
CA GLY A 316 19.17 16.85 -0.10
C GLY A 316 19.83 17.62 1.05
N LYS A 317 19.09 18.48 1.76
CA LYS A 317 19.55 19.28 2.90
C LYS A 317 18.57 19.18 4.06
N ASP A 318 17.81 20.23 4.33
CA ASP A 318 16.83 20.31 5.39
C ASP A 318 15.45 20.70 4.86
N GLY A 319 15.24 20.75 3.54
CA GLY A 319 14.03 21.21 2.88
C GLY A 319 13.23 20.11 2.18
N LEU A 320 12.13 20.54 1.57
CA LEU A 320 11.16 19.70 0.88
C LEU A 320 10.82 20.29 -0.49
N LEU A 321 10.78 19.45 -1.52
CA LEU A 321 10.42 19.81 -2.89
C LEU A 321 9.05 19.20 -3.22
N PRO A 322 8.05 20.00 -3.66
CA PRO A 322 6.73 19.47 -3.98
C PRO A 322 6.78 18.55 -5.19
N VAL A 323 6.03 17.44 -5.12
CA VAL A 323 5.92 16.44 -6.19
C VAL A 323 4.54 16.49 -6.83
N LEU A 324 3.49 16.17 -6.06
CA LEU A 324 2.11 16.17 -6.52
C LEU A 324 1.14 16.49 -5.38
N GLU A 325 -0.10 16.80 -5.76
CA GLU A 325 -1.25 16.88 -4.86
C GLU A 325 -2.25 15.77 -5.22
N GLU A 326 -2.96 15.24 -4.23
CA GLU A 326 -3.98 14.22 -4.43
C GLU A 326 -5.07 14.28 -3.35
N TYR A 327 -6.29 13.89 -3.72
CA TYR A 327 -7.36 13.62 -2.77
C TYR A 327 -7.55 12.11 -2.62
N SER A 328 -7.45 11.62 -1.40
CA SER A 328 -7.59 10.21 -1.05
C SER A 328 -8.80 9.98 -0.17
N ASN A 329 -9.54 8.91 -0.46
CA ASN A 329 -10.55 8.39 0.44
C ASN A 329 -10.21 6.94 0.80
N TYR A 330 -9.58 6.77 1.96
CA TYR A 330 -9.11 5.45 2.41
C TYR A 330 -10.24 4.49 2.80
N ILE A 331 -11.42 5.01 3.16
CA ILE A 331 -12.62 4.20 3.46
C ILE A 331 -13.08 3.45 2.19
N PHE A 332 -13.11 4.15 1.05
CA PHE A 332 -13.47 3.56 -0.24
C PHE A 332 -12.26 3.03 -1.02
N GLY A 333 -11.04 3.31 -0.55
CA GLY A 333 -9.79 2.79 -1.09
C GLY A 333 -9.49 3.28 -2.50
N TYR A 334 -9.60 4.60 -2.72
CA TYR A 334 -9.17 5.26 -3.96
C TYR A 334 -8.44 6.58 -3.68
N ARG A 335 -7.67 7.02 -4.67
CA ARG A 335 -7.12 8.39 -4.76
C ARG A 335 -7.33 8.98 -6.13
N PHE A 336 -7.34 10.31 -6.18
CA PHE A 336 -7.34 11.09 -7.40
C PHE A 336 -6.19 12.09 -7.39
N ILE A 337 -5.25 11.91 -8.32
CA ILE A 337 -4.10 12.79 -8.49
C ILE A 337 -4.57 14.11 -9.11
N ILE A 338 -4.33 15.21 -8.42
CA ILE A 338 -4.72 16.53 -8.87
C ILE A 338 -3.86 16.92 -10.08
N PRO A 339 -4.48 17.26 -11.23
CA PRO A 339 -3.74 17.77 -12.39
C PRO A 339 -2.89 18.99 -12.05
N GLN A 340 -1.66 19.06 -12.56
CA GLN A 340 -0.73 20.14 -12.25
C GLN A 340 -1.28 21.54 -12.53
N ASN A 341 -2.11 21.69 -13.57
CA ASN A 341 -2.74 22.96 -13.94
C ASN A 341 -3.87 23.38 -12.97
N TRP A 342 -4.39 22.47 -12.14
CA TRP A 342 -5.39 22.77 -11.11
C TRP A 342 -4.77 23.36 -9.85
N ILE A 343 -3.49 23.08 -9.55
CA ILE A 343 -2.84 23.47 -8.30
C ILE A 343 -3.02 24.97 -8.03
N GLY A 344 -3.57 25.28 -6.86
CA GLY A 344 -3.89 26.65 -6.42
C GLY A 344 -5.14 27.27 -7.04
N LYS A 345 -5.92 26.51 -7.83
CA LYS A 345 -7.12 26.98 -8.55
C LYS A 345 -8.35 26.12 -8.31
N PHE A 346 -8.27 25.14 -7.42
CA PHE A 346 -9.39 24.25 -7.11
C PHE A 346 -9.71 24.24 -5.62
N THR A 347 -10.93 23.81 -5.31
CA THR A 347 -11.33 23.34 -3.98
C THR A 347 -12.05 22.00 -4.09
N VAL A 348 -12.30 21.37 -2.95
CA VAL A 348 -12.88 20.03 -2.81
C VAL A 348 -14.07 20.09 -1.88
N LYS A 349 -15.12 19.35 -2.21
CA LYS A 349 -16.30 19.16 -1.36
C LYS A 349 -16.70 17.69 -1.36
N GLU A 350 -16.87 17.10 -0.18
CA GLU A 350 -17.44 15.76 -0.07
C GLU A 350 -18.96 15.78 -0.32
N ILE A 351 -19.43 14.73 -0.99
CA ILE A 351 -20.84 14.46 -1.25
C ILE A 351 -21.24 13.32 -0.32
N GLU A 352 -22.16 13.60 0.60
CA GLU A 352 -22.72 12.65 1.57
C GLU A 352 -24.25 12.50 1.43
N ASP A 353 -24.78 12.68 0.23
CA ASP A 353 -26.20 12.46 -0.01
C ASP A 353 -26.50 10.95 -0.03
N ASN A 354 -27.64 10.51 0.49
CA ASN A 354 -28.01 9.09 0.39
C ASN A 354 -28.81 8.87 -0.92
N PRO A 355 -28.37 8.01 -1.86
CA PRO A 355 -27.27 7.03 -1.79
C PRO A 355 -25.93 7.48 -2.42
N GLU A 356 -25.82 8.73 -2.86
CA GLU A 356 -24.65 9.29 -3.53
C GLU A 356 -23.51 9.68 -2.59
N LYS A 357 -22.48 8.84 -2.52
CA LYS A 357 -21.21 9.21 -1.89
C LYS A 357 -20.22 9.65 -2.95
N GLY A 358 -19.37 10.62 -2.63
CA GLY A 358 -18.39 11.08 -3.60
C GLY A 358 -17.63 12.32 -3.19
N VAL A 359 -16.96 12.90 -4.17
CA VAL A 359 -16.21 14.14 -4.02
C VAL A 359 -16.38 15.01 -5.28
N GLU A 360 -16.61 16.29 -5.08
CA GLU A 360 -16.71 17.31 -6.12
C GLU A 360 -15.47 18.21 -6.08
N PHE A 361 -14.89 18.44 -7.25
CA PHE A 361 -13.80 19.38 -7.47
C PHE A 361 -14.33 20.61 -8.19
N ASP A 362 -14.05 21.79 -7.64
CA ASP A 362 -14.54 23.07 -8.15
C ASP A 362 -13.40 24.02 -8.48
N TYR A 363 -13.53 24.74 -9.59
CA TYR A 363 -12.67 25.86 -9.94
C TYR A 363 -13.01 27.10 -9.11
N ILE A 364 -12.01 27.72 -8.49
CA ILE A 364 -12.18 28.90 -7.61
C ILE A 364 -11.53 30.19 -8.18
N GLY A 365 -10.81 30.07 -9.29
CA GLY A 365 -10.00 31.17 -9.83
C GLY A 365 -8.95 31.65 -8.82
N LYS A 366 -8.98 32.95 -8.51
CA LYS A 366 -8.14 33.55 -7.45
C LYS A 366 -8.86 33.69 -6.10
N GLY A 367 -10.13 33.29 -6.05
CA GLY A 367 -10.95 33.36 -4.85
C GLY A 367 -10.81 32.09 -4.01
N LYS A 368 -11.70 31.96 -3.03
CA LYS A 368 -11.86 30.75 -2.22
C LYS A 368 -13.20 30.05 -2.43
N MET A 369 -14.09 30.67 -3.20
CA MET A 369 -15.45 30.17 -3.42
C MET A 369 -15.53 29.43 -4.75
N PRO A 370 -16.24 28.28 -4.81
CA PRO A 370 -16.57 27.60 -6.05
C PRO A 370 -17.19 28.53 -7.09
N LEU A 371 -16.66 28.50 -8.31
CA LEU A 371 -17.18 29.25 -9.46
C LEU A 371 -17.81 28.33 -10.52
N ALA A 372 -17.23 27.14 -10.74
CA ALA A 372 -17.72 26.13 -11.66
C ALA A 372 -17.12 24.74 -11.35
N LYS A 373 -17.90 23.68 -11.56
CA LYS A 373 -17.47 22.29 -11.36
C LYS A 373 -16.40 21.89 -12.38
N LEU A 374 -15.38 21.16 -11.92
CA LEU A 374 -14.33 20.58 -12.76
C LEU A 374 -14.56 19.09 -13.00
N LEU A 375 -14.93 18.36 -11.94
CA LEU A 375 -15.15 16.91 -11.95
C LEU A 375 -15.92 16.51 -10.69
N THR A 376 -16.78 15.51 -10.79
CA THR A 376 -17.36 14.83 -9.63
C THR A 376 -17.02 13.34 -9.69
N LEU A 377 -16.47 12.79 -8.61
CA LEU A 377 -16.26 11.35 -8.46
C LEU A 377 -17.40 10.78 -7.61
N HIS A 378 -18.22 9.92 -8.20
CA HIS A 378 -19.30 9.21 -7.51
C HIS A 378 -18.88 7.78 -7.16
N ILE A 379 -19.39 7.31 -6.03
CA ILE A 379 -19.23 5.96 -5.49
C ILE A 379 -20.63 5.39 -5.33
N VAL A 380 -20.98 4.45 -6.20
CA VAL A 380 -22.34 3.94 -6.34
C VAL A 380 -22.37 2.47 -5.95
N PRO A 381 -23.24 2.03 -5.04
CA PRO A 381 -23.45 0.60 -4.80
C PRO A 381 -23.80 -0.15 -6.09
N GLN A 382 -23.18 -1.31 -6.34
CA GLN A 382 -23.40 -2.09 -7.56
C GLN A 382 -24.88 -2.41 -7.82
N ASN A 383 -25.65 -2.69 -6.77
CA ASN A 383 -27.09 -2.94 -6.87
C ASN A 383 -27.93 -1.69 -7.23
N LYS A 384 -27.34 -0.49 -7.14
CA LYS A 384 -27.94 0.80 -7.51
C LYS A 384 -27.40 1.39 -8.81
N TRP A 385 -26.33 0.81 -9.36
CA TRP A 385 -25.66 1.33 -10.54
C TRP A 385 -26.58 1.52 -11.76
N GLN A 386 -27.44 0.54 -12.05
CA GLN A 386 -28.37 0.60 -13.19
C GLN A 386 -29.44 1.72 -13.07
N GLU A 387 -29.77 2.12 -11.84
CA GLU A 387 -30.68 3.22 -11.56
C GLU A 387 -29.95 4.55 -11.79
N GLN A 388 -28.77 4.72 -11.18
CA GLN A 388 -27.94 5.91 -11.30
C GLN A 388 -27.51 6.20 -12.75
N GLU A 389 -27.09 5.17 -13.49
CA GLU A 389 -26.64 5.34 -14.88
C GLU A 389 -27.75 5.89 -15.78
N LYS A 390 -29.02 5.54 -15.51
CA LYS A 390 -30.17 6.10 -16.24
C LYS A 390 -30.36 7.59 -15.92
N GLU A 391 -30.08 8.02 -14.70
CA GLU A 391 -30.15 9.43 -14.31
C GLU A 391 -29.08 10.25 -15.02
N PHE A 392 -27.83 9.77 -15.06
CA PHE A 392 -26.77 10.42 -15.82
C PHE A 392 -27.09 10.49 -17.32
N LYS A 393 -27.66 9.43 -17.90
CA LYS A 393 -28.12 9.44 -19.30
C LYS A 393 -29.26 10.44 -19.52
N LYS A 394 -30.18 10.59 -18.55
CA LYS A 394 -31.31 11.52 -18.62
C LYS A 394 -30.87 12.98 -18.51
N SER A 395 -29.90 13.28 -17.65
CA SER A 395 -29.31 14.63 -17.53
C SER A 395 -28.34 14.97 -18.65
N GLN A 396 -28.01 14.01 -19.52
CA GLN A 396 -26.96 14.13 -20.54
C GLN A 396 -25.60 14.49 -19.95
N ALA A 397 -25.37 14.19 -18.67
CA ALA A 397 -24.08 14.39 -18.03
C ALA A 397 -23.06 13.44 -18.66
N PRO A 398 -21.95 13.93 -19.23
CA PRO A 398 -20.88 13.06 -19.67
C PRO A 398 -20.28 12.36 -18.45
N TYR A 399 -20.03 11.05 -18.53
CA TYR A 399 -19.43 10.29 -17.44
C TYR A 399 -18.51 9.18 -17.95
N ILE A 400 -17.72 8.61 -17.05
CA ILE A 400 -16.85 7.46 -17.28
C ILE A 400 -16.82 6.54 -16.06
N VAL A 401 -16.90 5.23 -16.29
CA VAL A 401 -16.68 4.23 -15.24
C VAL A 401 -15.17 4.07 -15.06
N LEU A 402 -14.70 4.29 -13.83
CA LEU A 402 -13.28 4.24 -13.44
C LEU A 402 -12.88 2.83 -12.97
N GLY A 403 -13.82 2.09 -12.40
CA GLY A 403 -13.64 0.69 -12.03
C GLY A 403 -14.64 0.24 -10.97
N GLU A 404 -14.43 -0.99 -10.49
CA GLU A 404 -15.21 -1.58 -9.42
C GLU A 404 -14.27 -2.09 -8.33
N LYS A 405 -14.66 -1.89 -7.06
CA LYS A 405 -13.93 -2.40 -5.91
C LYS A 405 -14.90 -2.74 -4.79
N GLY A 406 -14.83 -3.98 -4.30
CA GLY A 406 -15.83 -4.51 -3.37
C GLY A 406 -17.21 -4.56 -4.03
N GLN A 407 -18.22 -3.97 -3.38
CA GLN A 407 -19.58 -3.86 -3.91
C GLN A 407 -19.91 -2.46 -4.47
N MET A 408 -18.88 -1.69 -4.83
CA MET A 408 -19.00 -0.31 -5.30
C MET A 408 -18.51 -0.14 -6.74
N VAL A 409 -19.17 0.75 -7.47
CA VAL A 409 -18.81 1.24 -8.81
C VAL A 409 -18.33 2.68 -8.68
N PHE A 410 -17.16 2.99 -9.25
CA PHE A 410 -16.56 4.32 -9.20
C PHE A 410 -16.71 5.00 -10.56
N VAL A 411 -17.18 6.25 -10.54
CA VAL A 411 -17.60 6.96 -11.75
C VAL A 411 -17.12 8.41 -11.72
N GLY A 412 -16.47 8.87 -12.78
CA GLY A 412 -16.17 10.28 -12.99
C GLY A 412 -17.24 10.95 -13.83
N VAL A 413 -17.84 12.02 -13.33
CA VAL A 413 -18.89 12.81 -14.00
C VAL A 413 -18.33 14.19 -14.33
N PHE A 414 -18.44 14.58 -15.59
CA PHE A 414 -17.92 15.84 -16.12
C PHE A 414 -18.95 16.97 -15.99
N PRO A 415 -18.50 18.22 -15.86
CA PRO A 415 -19.41 19.36 -15.78
C PRO A 415 -20.26 19.50 -17.04
N GLU A 416 -21.45 20.06 -16.86
CA GLU A 416 -22.31 20.46 -17.98
C GLU A 416 -21.64 21.55 -18.82
N LYS A 417 -22.03 21.64 -20.10
CA LYS A 417 -21.41 22.58 -21.05
C LYS A 417 -21.63 24.05 -20.68
N GLU A 418 -22.70 24.36 -19.96
CA GLU A 418 -23.03 25.74 -19.59
C GLU A 418 -22.49 26.10 -18.21
N ASN A 419 -21.76 27.21 -18.15
CA ASN A 419 -21.36 27.84 -16.90
C ASN A 419 -21.58 29.36 -17.01
N LYS A 420 -21.60 30.05 -15.86
CA LYS A 420 -21.82 31.50 -15.79
C LYS A 420 -20.53 32.32 -15.97
N LEU A 421 -19.41 31.67 -16.32
CA LEU A 421 -18.12 32.34 -16.45
C LEU A 421 -18.04 33.11 -17.77
N SER A 422 -17.30 34.21 -17.74
CA SER A 422 -16.99 35.00 -18.93
C SER A 422 -15.59 35.58 -18.84
N GLY A 423 -15.03 36.00 -19.99
CA GLY A 423 -13.71 36.60 -20.05
C GLY A 423 -12.59 35.67 -19.57
N LYS A 424 -11.64 36.21 -18.80
CA LYS A 424 -10.46 35.48 -18.34
C LYS A 424 -10.78 34.24 -17.47
N PRO A 425 -11.71 34.29 -16.49
CA PRO A 425 -12.10 33.08 -15.74
C PRO A 425 -12.62 31.93 -16.61
N LEU A 426 -13.32 32.23 -17.70
CA LEU A 426 -13.81 31.20 -18.62
C LEU A 426 -12.65 30.54 -19.39
N GLN A 427 -11.67 31.33 -19.86
CA GLN A 427 -10.49 30.81 -20.54
C GLN A 427 -9.68 29.89 -19.62
N GLU A 428 -9.44 30.35 -18.39
CA GLU A 428 -8.74 29.56 -17.37
C GLU A 428 -9.49 28.27 -17.06
N TYR A 429 -10.80 28.34 -16.82
CA TYR A 429 -11.64 27.17 -16.58
C TYR A 429 -11.58 26.15 -17.72
N GLN A 430 -11.63 26.59 -18.98
CA GLN A 430 -11.55 25.71 -20.14
C GLN A 430 -10.22 24.94 -20.23
N GLU A 431 -9.11 25.52 -19.76
CA GLU A 431 -7.81 24.87 -19.69
C GLU A 431 -7.74 23.80 -18.58
N LEU A 432 -8.62 23.87 -17.58
CA LEU A 432 -8.68 22.91 -16.47
C LEU A 432 -9.55 21.69 -16.77
N LEU A 433 -10.43 21.75 -17.77
CA LEU A 433 -11.33 20.65 -18.10
C LEU A 433 -10.55 19.41 -18.57
N LEU A 434 -10.82 18.27 -17.92
CA LEU A 434 -10.21 17.00 -18.26
C LEU A 434 -11.01 16.24 -19.33
N LYS A 435 -10.30 15.46 -20.13
CA LYS A 435 -10.89 14.42 -20.98
C LYS A 435 -11.05 13.13 -20.19
N GLN A 436 -11.89 12.25 -20.71
CA GLN A 436 -12.15 10.91 -20.18
C GLN A 436 -10.89 10.11 -19.83
N GLU A 437 -9.93 10.03 -20.74
CA GLU A 437 -8.70 9.26 -20.49
C GLU A 437 -7.81 9.90 -19.41
N GLN A 438 -7.78 11.23 -19.31
CA GLN A 438 -7.01 11.92 -18.27
C GLN A 438 -7.59 11.64 -16.88
N VAL A 439 -8.91 11.54 -16.74
CA VAL A 439 -9.52 11.18 -15.44
C VAL A 439 -9.16 9.76 -15.04
N LYS A 440 -9.12 8.82 -15.99
CA LYS A 440 -8.66 7.44 -15.73
C LYS A 440 -7.19 7.38 -15.32
N GLU A 441 -6.32 8.14 -15.99
CA GLU A 441 -4.90 8.20 -15.66
C GLU A 441 -4.63 8.75 -14.26
N GLN A 442 -5.47 9.68 -13.79
CA GLN A 442 -5.35 10.30 -12.47
C GLN A 442 -6.03 9.51 -11.34
N PHE A 443 -6.85 8.50 -11.65
CA PHE A 443 -7.58 7.73 -10.66
C PHE A 443 -6.90 6.39 -10.36
N GLU A 444 -6.66 6.11 -9.09
CA GLU A 444 -6.04 4.86 -8.66
C GLU A 444 -6.80 4.24 -7.48
N PHE A 445 -6.92 2.91 -7.48
CA PHE A 445 -7.34 2.17 -6.29
C PHE A 445 -6.15 1.98 -5.34
N ILE A 446 -6.35 2.28 -4.07
CA ILE A 446 -5.34 2.19 -3.01
C ILE A 446 -5.84 1.34 -1.84
N SER A 447 -4.93 0.74 -1.09
CA SER A 447 -5.28 0.10 0.19
C SER A 447 -5.33 1.14 1.31
N SER A 448 -6.13 0.88 2.34
CA SER A 448 -6.03 1.67 3.57
C SER A 448 -4.64 1.48 4.18
N PRO A 449 -3.91 2.55 4.53
CA PRO A 449 -2.69 2.45 5.30
C PRO A 449 -2.96 2.12 6.78
N TYR A 450 -4.23 2.19 7.21
CA TYR A 450 -4.72 1.95 8.57
C TYR A 450 -5.45 0.62 8.71
#